data_AF-A0A6M3J205-F1
#
_entry.id   AF-A0A6M3J205-F1
#
_cell.length_a   1.000
_cell.length_b   1.000
_cell.length_c   1.000
_cell.angle_alpha   90.00
_cell.angle_beta   90.00
_cell.angle_gamma   90.00
#
_symmetry.space_group_name_H-M   'P 1'
#
loop_
_entity.id
_entity.type
_entity.pdbx_description
1 polymer ?
#
loop_
_entity_poly.entity_id
_entity_poly.type
_entity_poly.pdbx_seq_one_letter_code
_entity_poly.pdbx_strand_id
1 'polypeptide(L)'
;MADKGAIRPEIFTIKGFIQQDKKDDEHTVEEKILATGANNAFWKTLKKHFENSIQQLDRINEEAIAGGMPLEEIGRNALVISQVKGVLNKIMNVVEDAKEALDGGEAK
;
A
#
# COMPACT_ATOMS: atom_id res chain seq x y z
N MET A 1 36.87 -55.23 18.76
CA MET A 1 37.28 -54.26 17.72
C MET A 1 36.44 -53.02 17.94
N ALA A 2 37.04 -51.95 18.44
CA ALA A 2 36.32 -50.73 18.83
C ALA A 2 36.37 -49.74 17.67
N ASP A 3 35.20 -49.38 17.17
CA ASP A 3 34.97 -48.40 16.12
C ASP A 3 35.43 -47.01 16.61
N LYS A 4 36.54 -46.51 16.06
CA LYS A 4 37.07 -45.18 16.34
C LYS A 4 36.51 -44.21 15.29
N GLY A 5 35.23 -43.89 15.41
CA GLY A 5 34.66 -42.72 14.75
C GLY A 5 35.31 -41.45 15.30
N ALA A 6 35.71 -40.53 14.42
CA ALA A 6 36.34 -39.28 14.82
C ALA A 6 35.36 -38.42 15.65
N ILE A 7 35.75 -38.09 16.89
CA ILE A 7 35.02 -37.15 17.74
C ILE A 7 35.35 -35.74 17.26
N ARG A 8 34.35 -35.02 16.76
CA ARG A 8 34.48 -33.62 16.33
C ARG A 8 34.67 -32.73 17.58
N PRO A 9 35.74 -31.93 17.70
CA PRO A 9 35.95 -31.11 18.90
C PRO A 9 34.89 -30.00 19.00
N GLU A 10 34.32 -29.79 20.20
CA GLU A 10 33.37 -28.70 20.54
C GLU A 10 34.01 -27.29 20.55
N ILE A 11 35.11 -27.09 19.82
CA ILE A 11 35.89 -25.83 19.83
C ILE A 11 35.45 -24.88 18.70
N PHE A 12 34.61 -25.35 17.76
CA PHE A 12 34.04 -24.52 16.70
C PHE A 12 32.62 -24.02 16.98
N THR A 13 32.19 -23.97 18.25
CA THR A 13 31.00 -23.19 18.62
C THR A 13 31.40 -21.73 18.76
N ILE A 14 31.66 -21.06 17.64
CA ILE A 14 31.89 -19.61 17.62
C ILE A 14 30.56 -18.95 18.01
N LYS A 15 30.40 -18.63 19.30
CA LYS A 15 29.27 -17.89 19.89
C LYS A 15 29.10 -16.46 19.34
N GLY A 16 29.80 -16.09 18.27
CA GLY A 16 29.73 -14.79 17.60
C GLY A 16 29.13 -14.82 16.19
N PHE A 17 28.77 -15.99 15.64
CA PHE A 17 28.20 -16.12 14.29
C PHE A 17 26.74 -16.57 14.26
N ILE A 18 26.05 -16.62 15.40
CA ILE A 18 24.59 -16.51 15.39
C ILE A 18 24.29 -15.02 15.42
N GLN A 19 24.63 -14.34 14.32
CA GLN A 19 23.83 -13.19 13.92
C GLN A 19 22.47 -13.84 13.69
N GLN A 20 21.56 -13.69 14.66
CA GLN A 20 20.16 -13.86 14.34
C GLN A 20 19.96 -12.98 13.12
N ASP A 21 19.65 -13.59 11.99
CA ASP A 21 18.95 -12.92 10.91
C ASP A 21 17.69 -12.36 11.56
N LYS A 22 17.82 -11.17 12.15
CA LYS A 22 16.74 -10.21 12.10
C LYS A 22 16.57 -10.06 10.60
N LYS A 23 15.57 -10.77 10.06
CA LYS A 23 14.84 -10.26 8.91
C LYS A 23 14.55 -8.82 9.31
N ASP A 24 15.35 -7.88 8.81
CA ASP A 24 14.94 -6.49 8.80
C ASP A 24 13.55 -6.56 8.17
N ASP A 25 12.56 -6.11 8.93
CA ASP A 25 11.22 -5.99 8.40
C ASP A 25 11.34 -5.04 7.20
N GLU A 26 11.36 -5.61 5.99
CA GLU A 26 11.50 -4.84 4.74
C GLU A 26 10.36 -3.83 4.55
N HIS A 27 9.32 -3.91 5.39
CA HIS A 27 8.17 -3.02 5.41
C HIS A 27 8.14 -2.17 6.67
N THR A 28 7.89 -0.87 6.45
CA THR A 28 7.65 0.10 7.51
C THR A 28 6.44 -0.28 8.36
N VAL A 29 6.39 0.22 9.60
CA VAL A 29 5.24 0.03 10.49
C VAL A 29 3.94 0.57 9.85
N GLU A 30 4.05 1.65 9.09
CA GLU A 30 2.92 2.26 8.36
C GLU A 30 2.37 1.31 7.29
N GLU A 31 3.22 0.76 6.42
CA GLU A 31 2.80 -0.18 5.35
C GLU A 31 2.07 -1.40 5.93
N LYS A 32 2.55 -1.94 7.05
CA LYS A 32 1.90 -3.06 7.75
C LYS A 32 0.50 -2.71 8.25
N ILE A 33 0.33 -1.52 8.82
CA ILE A 33 -0.98 -1.05 9.28
C ILE A 33 -1.93 -0.86 8.09
N LEU A 34 -1.44 -0.23 7.02
CA LEU A 34 -2.24 0.04 5.82
C LEU A 34 -2.67 -1.26 5.12
N ALA A 35 -1.76 -2.24 4.96
CA ALA A 35 -2.07 -3.54 4.39
C ALA A 35 -3.10 -4.34 5.23
N THR A 36 -2.95 -4.30 6.55
CA THR A 36 -3.94 -4.89 7.46
C THR A 36 -5.31 -4.22 7.30
N GLY A 37 -5.31 -2.89 7.19
CA GLY A 37 -6.50 -2.09 6.93
C GLY A 37 -7.16 -2.41 5.59
N ALA A 38 -6.36 -2.65 4.54
CA ALA A 38 -6.82 -2.88 3.17
C ALA A 38 -7.76 -4.09 3.05
N ASN A 39 -7.57 -5.12 3.87
CA ASN A 39 -8.39 -6.33 3.81
C ASN A 39 -9.71 -6.23 4.59
N ASN A 40 -9.91 -5.16 5.38
CA ASN A 40 -11.09 -4.96 6.22
C ASN A 40 -12.30 -4.45 5.39
N ALA A 41 -13.51 -4.82 5.83
CA ALA A 41 -14.78 -4.29 5.33
C ALA A 41 -14.84 -2.75 5.36
N PHE A 42 -14.21 -2.12 6.36
CA PHE A 42 -14.09 -0.66 6.42
C PHE A 42 -13.41 -0.10 5.16
N TRP A 43 -12.23 -0.60 4.80
CA TRP A 43 -11.51 -0.14 3.62
C TRP A 43 -12.29 -0.39 2.34
N LYS A 44 -12.89 -1.57 2.18
CA LYS A 44 -13.71 -1.90 1.00
C LYS A 44 -14.86 -0.90 0.81
N THR A 45 -15.54 -0.53 1.89
CA THR A 45 -16.60 0.48 1.86
C THR A 45 -16.04 1.88 1.57
N LEU A 46 -14.92 2.25 2.19
CA LEU A 46 -14.29 3.56 2.00
C LEU A 46 -13.78 3.73 0.56
N LYS A 47 -13.10 2.72 0.01
CA LYS A 47 -12.65 2.67 -1.38
C LYS A 47 -13.81 2.86 -2.34
N LYS A 48 -14.92 2.12 -2.13
CA LYS A 48 -16.14 2.29 -2.93
C LYS A 48 -16.70 3.72 -2.83
N HIS A 49 -16.66 4.34 -1.65
CA HIS A 49 -17.06 5.74 -1.49
C HIS A 49 -16.14 6.69 -2.27
N PHE A 50 -14.82 6.49 -2.24
CA PHE A 50 -13.88 7.29 -3.03
C PHE A 50 -14.10 7.14 -4.53
N GLU A 51 -14.28 5.91 -5.02
CA GLU A 51 -14.59 5.62 -6.43
C GLU A 51 -15.88 6.34 -6.86
N ASN A 52 -16.93 6.28 -6.04
CA ASN A 52 -18.18 6.99 -6.30
C ASN A 52 -17.99 8.51 -6.28
N SER A 53 -17.22 9.06 -5.33
CA SER A 53 -16.92 10.49 -5.29
C SER A 53 -16.17 10.95 -6.52
N ILE A 54 -15.21 10.16 -7.02
CA ILE A 54 -14.49 10.45 -8.27
C ILE A 54 -15.48 10.54 -9.44
N GLN A 55 -16.41 9.61 -9.55
CA GLN A 55 -17.43 9.63 -10.60
C GLN A 55 -18.38 10.83 -10.47
N GLN A 56 -18.75 11.21 -9.25
CA GLN A 56 -19.59 12.38 -9.02
C GLN A 56 -18.87 13.68 -9.39
N LEU A 57 -17.57 13.79 -9.13
CA LEU A 57 -16.79 14.96 -9.51
C LEU A 57 -16.76 15.18 -11.03
N ASP A 58 -16.74 14.11 -11.82
CA ASP A 58 -16.82 14.24 -13.29
C ASP A 58 -18.17 14.82 -13.74
N ARG A 59 -19.27 14.39 -13.09
CA ARG A 59 -20.62 14.91 -13.38
C ARG A 59 -20.78 16.40 -13.08
N ILE A 60 -20.07 16.93 -12.07
CA ILE A 60 -20.14 18.35 -11.74
C ILE A 60 -19.72 19.23 -12.93
N ASN A 61 -18.69 18.81 -13.66
CA ASN A 61 -18.26 19.54 -14.86
C ASN A 61 -19.25 19.39 -16.02
N GLU A 62 -19.83 18.21 -16.19
CA GLU A 62 -20.88 17.97 -17.21
C GLU A 62 -22.11 18.85 -16.94
N GLU A 63 -22.55 18.92 -15.68
CA GLU A 63 -23.65 19.78 -15.24
C GLU A 63 -23.33 21.26 -15.39
N ALA A 64 -22.11 21.69 -15.09
CA ALA A 64 -21.66 23.07 -15.28
C ALA A 64 -21.69 23.48 -16.77
N ILE A 65 -21.26 22.59 -17.67
CA ILE A 65 -21.33 22.80 -19.11
C ILE A 65 -22.79 22.88 -19.56
N ALA A 66 -23.64 21.93 -19.13
CA ALA A 66 -25.06 21.91 -19.49
C ALA A 66 -25.82 23.14 -18.97
N GLY A 67 -25.42 23.66 -17.81
CA GLY A 67 -25.96 24.88 -17.21
C GLY A 67 -25.49 26.19 -17.86
N GLY A 68 -24.61 26.12 -18.88
CA GLY A 68 -24.11 27.30 -19.58
C GLY A 68 -23.12 28.14 -18.76
N MET A 69 -22.40 27.52 -17.82
CA MET A 69 -21.39 28.20 -17.02
C MET A 69 -20.28 28.80 -17.91
N PRO A 70 -19.71 29.97 -17.55
CA PRO A 70 -18.59 30.55 -18.29
C PRO A 70 -17.40 29.59 -18.40
N LEU A 71 -16.72 29.58 -19.55
CA LEU A 71 -15.59 28.69 -19.83
C LEU A 71 -14.47 28.82 -18.79
N GLU A 72 -14.22 30.03 -18.29
CA GLU A 72 -13.20 30.29 -17.27
C GLU A 72 -13.53 29.63 -15.93
N GLU A 73 -14.81 29.61 -15.55
CA GLU A 73 -15.30 28.93 -14.35
C GLU A 73 -15.24 27.41 -14.50
N ILE A 74 -15.64 26.89 -15.67
CA ILE A 74 -15.49 25.47 -16.00
C ILE A 74 -14.01 25.06 -15.93
N GLY A 75 -13.11 25.90 -16.45
CA GLY A 75 -11.66 25.68 -16.39
C GLY A 75 -11.15 25.61 -14.95
N ARG A 76 -11.56 26.53 -14.08
CA ARG A 76 -11.23 26.50 -12.64
C ARG A 76 -11.75 25.22 -11.98
N ASN A 77 -13.01 24.87 -12.23
CA ASN A 77 -13.63 23.66 -11.66
C ASN A 77 -12.89 22.40 -12.11
N ALA A 78 -12.54 22.30 -13.39
CA ALA A 78 -11.78 21.17 -13.92
C ALA A 78 -10.41 21.01 -13.24
N LEU A 79 -9.71 22.11 -12.96
CA LEU A 79 -8.43 22.06 -12.23
C LEU A 79 -8.61 21.54 -10.80
N VAL A 80 -9.59 22.08 -10.06
CA VAL A 80 -9.87 21.65 -8.69
C VAL A 80 -10.31 20.18 -8.66
N ILE A 81 -11.23 19.79 -9.53
CA ILE A 81 -11.71 18.41 -9.66
C ILE A 81 -10.55 17.47 -9.96
N SER A 82 -9.66 17.83 -10.89
CA SER A 82 -8.48 17.04 -11.23
C SER A 82 -7.56 16.83 -10.01
N GLN A 83 -7.31 17.88 -9.24
CA GLN A 83 -6.49 17.80 -8.01
C GLN A 83 -7.12 16.89 -6.97
N VAL A 84 -8.42 17.06 -6.69
CA VAL A 84 -9.14 16.23 -5.71
C VAL A 84 -9.15 14.77 -6.13
N LYS A 85 -9.43 14.48 -7.41
CA LYS A 85 -9.35 13.12 -7.97
C LYS A 85 -7.94 12.54 -7.81
N GLY A 86 -6.90 13.33 -8.05
CA GLY A 86 -5.50 12.92 -7.84
C GLY A 86 -5.21 12.54 -6.40
N VAL A 87 -5.68 13.31 -5.43
CA VAL A 87 -5.52 13.01 -3.99
C VAL A 87 -6.25 11.72 -3.61
N LEU A 88 -7.50 11.55 -4.02
CA LEU A 88 -8.28 10.34 -3.73
C LEU A 88 -7.63 9.09 -4.32
N ASN A 89 -7.19 9.17 -5.59
CA ASN A 89 -6.45 8.08 -6.23
C ASN A 89 -5.13 7.79 -5.52
N LYS A 90 -4.39 8.81 -5.09
CA LYS A 90 -3.14 8.61 -4.34
C LYS A 90 -3.40 7.86 -3.03
N ILE A 91 -4.44 8.22 -2.28
CA ILE A 91 -4.80 7.53 -1.03
C ILE A 91 -5.12 6.07 -1.32
N MET A 92 -5.94 5.79 -2.35
CA MET A 92 -6.25 4.41 -2.73
C MET A 92 -5.00 3.63 -3.12
N ASN A 93 -4.14 4.20 -3.96
CA ASN A 93 -2.91 3.55 -4.42
C ASN A 93 -1.98 3.25 -3.25
N VAL A 94 -1.74 4.20 -2.33
CA VAL A 94 -0.86 3.96 -1.17
C VAL A 94 -1.33 2.76 -0.32
N VAL A 95 -2.65 2.59 -0.16
CA VAL A 95 -3.20 1.46 0.63
C VAL A 95 -3.14 0.14 -0.14
N GLU A 96 -3.39 0.15 -1.46
CA GLU A 96 -3.28 -1.04 -2.29
C GLU A 96 -1.80 -1.46 -2.48
N ASP A 97 -0.90 -0.52 -2.71
CA ASP A 97 0.54 -0.74 -2.83
C ASP A 97 1.10 -1.35 -1.54
N ALA A 98 0.67 -0.85 -0.37
CA ALA A 98 1.06 -1.43 0.92
C ALA A 98 0.60 -2.88 1.08
N LYS A 99 -0.61 -3.20 0.59
CA LYS A 99 -1.13 -4.56 0.58
C LYS A 99 -0.31 -5.45 -0.38
N GLU A 100 -0.06 -4.99 -1.60
CA GLU A 100 0.72 -5.74 -2.60
C GLU A 100 2.15 -6.00 -2.14
N ALA A 101 2.78 -5.04 -1.46
CA ALA A 101 4.13 -5.18 -0.92
C ALA A 101 4.22 -6.33 0.10
N LEU A 102 3.20 -6.49 0.96
CA LEU A 102 3.15 -7.55 1.97
C LEU A 102 2.73 -8.90 1.38
N ASP A 103 1.73 -8.93 0.50
CA ASP A 103 1.29 -10.16 -0.17
C ASP A 103 2.39 -10.70 -1.12
N GLY A 104 3.20 -9.82 -1.72
CA GLY A 104 4.32 -10.17 -2.60
C GLY A 104 5.62 -10.55 -1.88
N GLY A 105 5.77 -10.17 -0.61
CA GLY A 105 6.91 -10.52 0.25
C GLY A 105 6.88 -11.96 0.76
N GLU A 106 5.72 -12.62 0.76
CA GLU A 106 5.56 -14.00 1.25
C GLU A 106 5.99 -15.09 0.25
N ALA A 107 6.40 -14.72 -0.98
CA ALA A 107 6.72 -15.67 -2.06
C ALA A 107 8.22 -15.95 -2.31
N LYS A 108 9.11 -15.67 -1.35
CA LYS A 108 10.55 -15.96 -1.46
C LYS A 108 11.12 -16.73 -0.27
#